data_AF-A0A6J3C7K0-F1
#
_entry.id   AF-A0A6J3C7K0-F1
#
_cell.length_a   1.000
_cell.length_b   1.000
_cell.length_c   1.000
_cell.angle_alpha   90.00
_cell.angle_beta   90.00
_cell.angle_gamma   90.00
#
_symmetry.space_group_name_H-M   'P 1'
#
loop_
_entity.id
_entity.type
_entity.pdbx_description
1 polymer ?
#
loop_
_entity_poly.entity_id
_entity_poly.type
_entity_poly.pdbx_seq_one_letter_code
_entity_poly.pdbx_strand_id
1 'polypeptide(L)'
;MDNIGLNTDETKPDLESGRSICRCCLTTDRRMSNASIYEAFFQDLAGVTVSESDGLPQWVCYVCSRLLYKAVRFKHKLLKAHNLLYEYLTRCAPVCT
;
A
#
# COMPACT_ATOMS: atom_id res chain seq x y z
N MET A 1 52.85 20.72 26.63
CA MET A 1 52.37 19.49 25.98
C MET A 1 51.29 18.96 26.88
N ASP A 2 50.02 19.26 26.58
CA ASP A 2 48.87 18.53 27.11
C ASP A 2 47.84 18.49 25.99
N ASN A 3 47.45 17.27 25.62
CA ASN A 3 46.68 16.90 24.45
C ASN A 3 45.20 16.73 24.82
N ILE A 4 44.34 17.44 24.08
CA ILE A 4 43.02 17.06 23.53
C ILE A 4 42.08 16.17 24.38
N GLY A 5 40.86 16.69 24.58
CA GLY A 5 39.66 15.89 24.84
C GLY A 5 38.39 16.69 24.57
N LEU A 6 38.14 17.05 23.31
CA LEU A 6 36.87 17.66 22.87
C LEU A 6 35.76 16.61 23.03
N ASN A 7 34.92 16.73 24.06
CA ASN A 7 33.78 15.85 24.26
C ASN A 7 32.56 16.43 23.53
N THR A 8 32.48 16.18 22.22
CA THR A 8 31.24 16.34 21.45
C THR A 8 30.50 15.02 21.52
N ASP A 9 29.70 14.84 22.58
CA ASP A 9 28.67 13.80 22.60
C ASP A 9 27.50 14.30 21.74
N GLU A 10 27.72 14.27 20.43
CA GLU A 10 26.64 14.35 19.46
C GLU A 10 25.78 13.11 19.62
N THR A 11 24.65 13.27 20.30
CA THR A 11 23.56 12.31 20.24
C THR A 11 23.04 12.26 18.81
N LYS A 12 23.72 11.51 17.93
CA LYS A 12 23.16 11.08 16.65
C LYS A 12 21.91 10.28 16.99
N PRO A 13 20.71 10.70 16.57
CA PRO A 13 19.60 9.77 16.53
C PRO A 13 20.05 8.64 15.61
N ASP A 14 20.15 7.43 16.15
CA ASP A 14 20.40 6.21 15.40
C ASP A 14 19.19 5.97 14.50
N LEU A 15 19.17 6.67 13.37
CA LEU A 15 18.25 6.44 12.28
C LEU A 15 18.68 5.12 11.65
N GLU A 16 18.20 4.02 12.25
CA GLU A 16 18.29 2.63 11.79
C GLU A 16 18.34 2.58 10.25
N SER A 17 19.58 2.56 9.74
CA SER A 17 19.86 2.61 8.32
C SER A 17 19.41 1.29 7.70
N GLY A 18 18.29 1.32 6.97
CA GLY A 18 18.07 0.40 5.85
C GLY A 18 17.06 -0.74 6.01
N ARG A 19 16.25 -0.80 7.09
CA ARG A 19 15.13 -1.76 7.11
C ARG A 19 13.96 -1.20 6.30
N SER A 20 13.67 -1.84 5.19
CA SER A 20 12.48 -1.54 4.39
C SER A 20 11.21 -1.82 5.21
N ILE A 21 10.36 -0.79 5.37
CA ILE A 21 9.08 -0.86 6.10
C ILE A 21 7.95 -1.07 5.10
N CYS A 22 7.04 -2.00 5.37
CA CYS A 22 5.89 -2.23 4.49
C CYS A 22 4.84 -1.10 4.61
N ARG A 23 4.50 -0.45 3.50
CA ARG A 23 3.47 0.61 3.37
C ARG A 23 2.10 0.22 3.94
N CYS A 24 1.73 -1.05 3.84
CA CYS A 24 0.40 -1.53 4.26
C CYS A 24 0.30 -1.95 5.73
N CYS A 25 1.37 -2.48 6.32
CA CYS A 25 1.30 -3.14 7.64
C CYS A 25 2.46 -2.78 8.57
N LEU A 26 3.36 -1.90 8.13
CA LEU A 26 4.50 -1.36 8.88
C LEU A 26 5.52 -2.41 9.38
N THR A 27 5.38 -3.66 8.93
CA THR A 27 6.34 -4.74 9.23
C THR A 27 7.69 -4.48 8.55
N THR A 28 8.78 -4.92 9.18
CA THR A 28 10.18 -4.74 8.70
C THR A 28 10.90 -6.08 8.44
N ASP A 29 10.26 -7.18 8.77
CA ASP A 29 10.81 -8.54 8.87
C ASP A 29 10.48 -9.44 7.68
N ARG A 30 10.10 -8.85 6.53
CA ARG A 30 9.61 -9.61 5.37
C ARG A 30 10.29 -9.19 4.08
N ARG A 31 10.26 -10.10 3.10
CA ARG A 31 10.66 -9.77 1.73
C ARG A 31 9.76 -8.67 1.18
N MET A 32 10.40 -7.59 0.74
CA MET A 32 9.74 -6.41 0.20
C MET A 32 9.88 -6.31 -1.33
N SER A 33 9.02 -5.51 -1.93
CA SER A 33 9.11 -5.05 -3.32
C SER A 33 8.73 -3.58 -3.37
N ASN A 34 9.25 -2.83 -4.34
CA ASN A 34 8.98 -1.39 -4.44
C ASN A 34 7.46 -1.14 -4.57
N ALA A 35 6.94 -0.16 -3.85
CA ALA A 35 5.52 0.16 -3.82
C ALA A 35 4.98 0.66 -5.18
N SER A 36 5.81 1.29 -6.01
CA SER A 36 5.43 1.79 -7.34
C SER A 36 4.93 0.68 -8.27
N ILE A 37 5.44 -0.55 -8.12
CA ILE A 37 4.97 -1.73 -8.87
C ILE A 37 3.48 -1.99 -8.65
N TYR A 38 2.94 -1.59 -7.50
CA TYR A 38 1.56 -1.81 -7.11
C TYR A 38 0.70 -0.55 -7.17
N GLU A 39 1.18 0.55 -7.78
CA GLU A 39 0.48 1.83 -7.82
C GLU A 39 -0.95 1.71 -8.34
N ALA A 40 -1.12 1.06 -9.49
CA ALA A 40 -2.45 0.83 -10.08
C ALA A 40 -3.40 0.09 -9.12
N PHE A 41 -2.89 -0.84 -8.30
CA PHE A 41 -3.72 -1.56 -7.34
C PHE A 41 -4.09 -0.71 -6.12
N PHE A 42 -3.20 0.16 -5.65
CA PHE A 42 -3.53 1.12 -4.59
C PHE A 42 -4.58 2.13 -5.05
N GLN A 43 -4.40 2.65 -6.27
CA GLN A 43 -5.35 3.58 -6.87
C GLN A 43 -6.71 2.92 -7.07
N ASP A 44 -6.74 1.71 -7.62
CA ASP A 44 -7.98 1.00 -7.84
C ASP A 44 -8.66 0.63 -6.52
N LEU A 45 -7.96 -0.02 -5.58
CA LEU A 45 -8.61 -0.49 -4.36
C LEU A 45 -9.02 0.63 -3.40
N ALA A 46 -8.15 1.62 -3.18
CA ALA A 46 -8.29 2.60 -2.10
C ALA A 46 -8.30 4.06 -2.59
N GLY A 47 -8.13 4.32 -3.89
CA GLY A 47 -8.01 5.69 -4.41
C GLY A 47 -6.75 6.42 -3.97
N VAL A 48 -5.72 5.68 -3.56
CA VAL A 48 -4.47 6.24 -3.03
C VAL A 48 -3.39 6.21 -4.10
N THR A 49 -2.83 7.37 -4.40
CA THR A 49 -1.65 7.50 -5.26
C THR A 49 -0.39 7.04 -4.54
N VAL A 50 0.53 6.41 -5.26
CA VAL A 50 1.85 6.03 -4.73
C VAL A 50 2.86 6.98 -5.30
N SER A 51 3.52 7.75 -4.44
CA SER A 51 4.57 8.69 -4.84
C SER A 51 5.76 8.57 -3.90
N GLU A 52 6.96 8.80 -4.41
CA GLU A 52 8.16 8.91 -3.56
C GLU A 52 8.10 10.13 -2.63
N SER A 53 7.28 11.13 -2.99
CA SER A 53 7.09 12.36 -2.23
C SER A 53 5.92 12.34 -1.24
N ASP A 54 5.18 11.23 -1.11
CA ASP A 54 4.01 11.15 -0.23
C ASP A 54 4.36 10.99 1.26
N GLY A 55 5.65 10.85 1.59
CA GLY A 55 6.14 10.66 2.96
C GLY A 55 5.81 9.28 3.55
N LEU A 56 5.30 8.34 2.75
CA LEU A 56 4.96 6.99 3.15
C LEU A 56 6.07 5.99 2.81
N PRO A 57 6.06 4.79 3.44
CA PRO A 57 7.03 3.76 3.11
C PRO A 57 6.96 3.33 1.64
N GLN A 58 8.10 3.25 0.97
CA GLN A 58 8.22 2.94 -0.46
C GLN A 58 8.31 1.44 -0.77
N TRP A 59 7.95 0.60 0.19
CA TRP A 59 8.09 -0.86 0.11
C TRP A 59 6.80 -1.56 0.49
N VAL A 60 6.50 -2.70 -0.12
CA VAL A 60 5.35 -3.53 0.22
C VAL A 60 5.81 -4.97 0.43
N CYS A 61 5.44 -5.59 1.55
CA CYS A 61 5.78 -6.98 1.82
C CYS A 61 5.00 -7.94 0.92
N TYR A 62 5.58 -9.12 0.67
CA TYR A 62 4.96 -10.13 -0.21
C TYR A 62 3.55 -10.56 0.24
N VAL A 63 3.25 -10.51 1.55
CA VAL A 63 1.91 -10.83 2.07
C VAL A 63 0.91 -9.77 1.65
N CYS A 64 1.25 -8.49 1.87
CA CYS A 64 0.40 -7.37 1.53
C CYS A 64 0.22 -7.22 0.02
N SER A 65 1.25 -7.45 -0.79
CA SER A 65 1.10 -7.40 -2.25
C SER A 65 0.15 -8.49 -2.79
N ARG A 66 0.20 -9.70 -2.21
CA ARG A 66 -0.75 -10.78 -2.54
C ARG A 66 -2.18 -10.45 -2.10
N LEU A 67 -2.36 -9.86 -0.92
CA LEU A 67 -3.67 -9.43 -0.44
C LEU A 67 -4.24 -8.30 -1.30
N LEU A 68 -3.43 -7.30 -1.63
CA LEU A 68 -3.79 -6.18 -2.48
C LEU A 68 -4.30 -6.67 -3.85
N TYR A 69 -3.56 -7.58 -4.49
CA TYR A 69 -3.98 -8.21 -5.75
C TYR A 69 -5.33 -8.94 -5.63
N LYS A 70 -5.52 -9.73 -4.56
CA LYS A 70 -6.77 -10.47 -4.32
C LYS A 70 -7.94 -9.52 -4.09
N ALA A 71 -7.73 -8.45 -3.33
CA ALA A 71 -8.75 -7.46 -3.02
C ALA A 71 -9.20 -6.69 -4.26
N VAL A 72 -8.26 -6.26 -5.12
CA VAL A 72 -8.58 -5.65 -6.42
C VAL A 72 -9.41 -6.60 -7.31
N ARG A 73 -9.00 -7.87 -7.41
CA ARG A 73 -9.78 -8.86 -8.18
C ARG A 73 -11.17 -9.09 -7.60
N PHE A 74 -11.29 -9.07 -6.28
CA PHE A 74 -12.59 -9.20 -5.62
C PHE A 74 -13.48 -7.99 -5.90
N LYS A 75 -12.94 -6.77 -5.80
CA LYS A 75 -13.63 -5.52 -6.17
C LYS A 75 -14.17 -5.59 -7.61
N HIS A 76 -13.36 -5.99 -8.57
CA HIS A 76 -13.80 -6.13 -9.96
C HIS A 76 -14.93 -7.15 -10.16
N LYS A 77 -14.89 -8.28 -9.44
CA LYS A 77 -15.98 -9.26 -9.47
C LYS A 77 -17.28 -8.68 -8.90
N LEU A 78 -17.19 -7.95 -7.80
CA LEU A 78 -18.34 -7.27 -7.20
C LEU A 78 -18.95 -6.24 -8.14
N LEU A 79 -18.13 -5.37 -8.74
CA LEU A 79 -18.61 -4.37 -9.71
C LEU A 79 -19.30 -5.01 -10.91
N LYS A 80 -18.72 -6.10 -11.45
CA LYS A 80 -19.34 -6.85 -12.55
C LYS A 80 -20.70 -7.43 -12.13
N ALA A 81 -20.77 -8.07 -10.97
CA ALA A 81 -22.02 -8.64 -10.47
C ALA A 81 -23.07 -7.56 -10.22
N HIS A 82 -22.68 -6.44 -9.60
CA HIS A 82 -23.54 -5.29 -9.38
C HIS A 82 -24.12 -4.76 -10.69
N ASN A 83 -23.29 -4.53 -11.70
CA ASN A 83 -23.73 -4.04 -13.01
C ASN A 83 -24.71 -5.01 -13.68
N LEU A 84 -24.42 -6.32 -13.67
CA LEU A 84 -25.32 -7.33 -14.25
C LEU A 84 -26.69 -7.35 -13.55
N LEU A 85 -26.70 -7.31 -12.22
CA LEU A 85 -27.94 -7.30 -11.44
C LEU A 85 -28.72 -5.99 -11.64
N TYR A 86 -28.02 -4.86 -11.69
CA TYR A 86 -28.61 -3.55 -11.91
C TYR A 86 -29.23 -3.44 -13.31
N GLU A 87 -28.54 -3.92 -14.35
CA GLU A 87 -29.08 -4.00 -15.71
C GLU A 87 -30.31 -4.90 -15.78
N TYR A 88 -30.27 -6.06 -15.09
CA TYR A 88 -31.43 -6.94 -15.01
C TYR A 88 -32.65 -6.22 -14.39
N LEU A 89 -32.45 -5.54 -13.25
CA LEU A 89 -33.52 -4.81 -12.58
C LEU A 89 -34.06 -3.63 -13.40
N THR A 90 -33.20 -2.93 -14.14
CA THR A 90 -33.60 -1.73 -14.90
C THR A 90 -34.19 -2.03 -16.27
N ARG A 91 -33.85 -3.17 -16.89
CA ARG A 91 -34.26 -3.51 -18.27
C ARG A 91 -35.14 -4.73 -18.40
N CYS A 92 -35.05 -5.69 -17.47
CA CYS A 92 -35.62 -7.03 -17.64
C CYS A 92 -36.57 -7.44 -16.51
N ALA A 93 -36.58 -6.76 -15.36
CA ALA A 93 -37.57 -7.02 -14.34
C ALA A 93 -38.96 -6.57 -14.85
N PRO A 94 -39.94 -7.47 -14.99
CA PRO A 94 -41.29 -7.05 -15.29
C PRO A 94 -41.76 -6.20 -14.11
N VAL A 95 -42.18 -4.97 -14.39
CA VAL A 95 -42.84 -4.09 -13.42
C VAL A 95 -44.07 -4.82 -12.90
N CYS A 96 -43.95 -5.42 -11.72
CA CYS A 96 -45.07 -5.87 -10.90
C CYS A 96 -45.31 -4.80 -9.82
N THR A 97 -45.76 -3.63 -10.26
CA THR A 97 -46.38 -2.60 -9.41
C THR A 97 -47.53 -2.00 -10.18
#